data_AF-A0A7S0DCN3-F1
#
_entry.id   AF-A0A7S0DCN3-F1
#
_cell.length_a   1.000
_cell.length_b   1.000
_cell.length_c   1.000
_cell.angle_alpha   90.00
_cell.angle_beta   90.00
_cell.angle_gamma   90.00
#
_symmetry.space_group_name_H-M   'P 1'
#
loop_
_entity.id
_entity.type
_entity.pdbx_description
1 polymer ?
#
loop_
_entity_poly.entity_id
_entity_poly.type
_entity_poly.pdbx_seq_one_letter_code
_entity_poly.pdbx_strand_id
1 'polypeptide(L)'
;DGLREGSKDSVMCVMNHSSFIDSLVASVVLSRCNGDFRFLMTEALFHIPMWGTMCRMLGHFPVFSKVNKSGSIGDPLAISADKHEDFSLDRKKQAAIVRQIDAHIKGGGDIFIYPEGTINRSIRRGLPVTGLLPFRFGGFSIAAKHEMQ
;
A
#
# COMPACT_ATOMS: atom_id res chain seq x y z
N ASP A 1 -39.57 11.35 6.80
CA ASP A 1 -38.76 10.23 6.27
C ASP A 1 -37.30 10.60 6.24
N GLY A 2 -36.54 10.00 7.16
CA GLY A 2 -35.19 10.41 7.53
C GLY A 2 -34.17 10.17 6.43
N LEU A 3 -33.43 11.24 6.11
CA LEU A 3 -32.24 11.20 5.27
C LEU A 3 -31.21 10.25 5.91
N ARG A 4 -31.04 9.06 5.34
CA ARG A 4 -29.77 8.36 5.41
C ARG A 4 -28.76 9.25 4.69
N GLU A 5 -27.95 10.01 5.42
CA GLU A 5 -26.67 10.49 4.90
C GLU A 5 -25.84 9.25 4.58
N GLY A 6 -25.96 8.77 3.33
CA GLY A 6 -25.39 7.53 2.87
C GLY A 6 -23.87 7.66 2.79
N SER A 7 -23.17 7.08 3.76
CA SER A 7 -21.76 6.73 3.61
C SER A 7 -21.59 6.00 2.27
N LYS A 8 -20.76 6.56 1.37
CA LYS A 8 -20.37 5.92 0.12
C LYS A 8 -19.79 4.54 0.42
N ASP A 9 -20.18 3.52 -0.34
CA ASP A 9 -19.55 2.19 -0.23
C ASP A 9 -18.07 2.31 -0.62
N SER A 10 -17.19 1.85 0.26
CA SER A 10 -15.74 1.93 0.05
C SER A 10 -15.26 0.78 -0.83
N VAL A 11 -14.39 1.09 -1.80
CA VAL A 11 -13.87 0.11 -2.77
C VAL A 11 -12.40 -0.20 -2.47
N MET A 12 -12.01 -1.47 -2.63
CA MET A 12 -10.61 -1.88 -2.62
C MET A 12 -10.10 -2.06 -4.05
N CYS A 13 -9.23 -1.17 -4.50
CA CYS A 13 -8.52 -1.34 -5.77
C CYS A 13 -7.28 -2.22 -5.56
N VAL A 14 -7.16 -3.24 -6.41
CA VAL A 14 -6.10 -4.24 -6.37
C VAL A 14 -5.36 -4.20 -7.69
N MET A 15 -4.06 -3.96 -7.65
CA MET A 15 -3.22 -3.99 -8.85
C MET A 15 -1.96 -4.83 -8.63
N ASN A 16 -1.44 -5.37 -9.73
CA ASN A 16 -0.11 -5.98 -9.72
C ASN A 16 0.96 -4.91 -9.46
N HIS A 17 2.09 -5.32 -8.89
CA HIS A 17 3.19 -4.39 -8.60
C HIS A 17 4.38 -4.67 -9.52
N SER A 18 4.59 -3.81 -10.50
CA SER A 18 5.58 -3.98 -11.56
C SER A 18 6.70 -2.93 -11.54
N SER A 19 6.45 -1.76 -10.94
CA SER A 19 7.39 -0.66 -10.93
C SER A 19 7.31 0.16 -9.64
N PHE A 20 8.39 0.89 -9.36
CA PHE A 20 8.44 1.84 -8.23
C PHE A 20 7.44 2.99 -8.39
N ILE A 21 7.13 3.37 -9.63
CA ILE A 21 6.27 4.51 -9.94
C ILE A 21 4.78 4.15 -10.04
N ASP A 22 4.42 2.86 -9.90
CA ASP A 22 3.04 2.38 -10.01
C ASP A 22 2.10 3.18 -9.12
N SER A 23 2.51 3.48 -7.89
CA SER A 23 1.65 4.19 -6.94
C SER A 23 1.46 5.66 -7.28
N LEU A 24 2.45 6.29 -7.91
CA LEU A 24 2.31 7.67 -8.40
C LEU A 24 1.36 7.71 -9.59
N VAL A 25 1.53 6.78 -10.54
CA VAL A 25 0.65 6.66 -11.72
C VAL A 25 -0.77 6.35 -11.28
N ALA A 26 -0.95 5.37 -10.40
CA ALA A 26 -2.25 4.99 -9.86
C ALA A 26 -2.89 6.16 -9.08
N SER A 27 -2.13 6.89 -8.25
CA SER A 27 -2.64 8.07 -7.56
C SER A 27 -3.16 9.12 -8.53
N VAL A 28 -2.43 9.44 -9.61
CA VAL A 28 -2.86 10.42 -10.61
C VAL A 28 -4.10 9.95 -11.37
N VAL A 29 -4.12 8.69 -11.82
CA VAL A 29 -5.24 8.13 -12.58
C VAL A 29 -6.50 8.04 -11.71
N LEU A 30 -6.38 7.53 -10.49
CA LEU A 30 -7.50 7.36 -9.57
C LEU A 30 -8.03 8.67 -9.01
N SER A 31 -7.19 9.71 -8.92
CA SER A 31 -7.66 11.06 -8.60
C SER A 31 -8.68 11.56 -9.63
N ARG A 32 -8.64 11.06 -10.87
CA ARG A 32 -9.64 11.40 -11.90
C ARG A 32 -10.96 10.65 -11.73
N CYS A 33 -10.99 9.58 -10.93
CA CYS A 33 -12.18 8.79 -10.64
C CYS A 33 -13.00 9.32 -9.45
N ASN A 34 -12.64 10.50 -8.91
CA ASN A 34 -13.32 11.13 -7.78
C ASN A 34 -13.40 10.24 -6.51
N GLY A 35 -12.43 9.35 -6.33
CA GLY A 35 -12.27 8.52 -5.13
C GLY A 35 -11.14 9.03 -4.23
N ASP A 36 -11.30 8.88 -2.91
CA ASP A 36 -10.25 9.17 -1.92
C ASP A 36 -9.41 7.92 -1.67
N PHE A 37 -8.59 7.58 -2.68
CA PHE A 37 -7.75 6.38 -2.65
C PHE A 37 -6.47 6.60 -1.84
N ARG A 38 -6.27 5.75 -0.84
CA ARG A 38 -5.03 5.74 -0.04
C ARG A 38 -4.32 4.40 -0.14
N PHE A 39 -3.00 4.48 -0.26
CA PHE A 39 -2.13 3.34 -0.46
C PHE A 39 -1.51 2.89 0.86
N LEU A 40 -1.30 1.59 1.02
CA LEU A 40 -0.44 1.04 2.06
C LEU A 40 0.99 0.94 1.51
N MET A 41 1.93 1.68 2.10
CA MET A 41 3.29 1.84 1.60
C MET A 41 4.31 1.57 2.70
N THR A 42 5.49 1.06 2.36
CA THR A 42 6.55 0.88 3.37
C THR A 42 6.96 2.21 4.01
N GLU A 43 7.20 2.20 5.33
CA GLU A 43 7.66 3.36 6.10
C GLU A 43 8.89 4.05 5.47
N ALA A 44 9.79 3.30 4.85
CA ALA A 44 11.01 3.85 4.25
C ALA A 44 10.71 4.91 3.17
N LEU A 45 9.60 4.77 2.44
CA LEU A 45 9.19 5.75 1.42
C LEU A 45 8.84 7.12 2.03
N PHE A 46 8.34 7.15 3.26
CA PHE A 46 7.96 8.38 3.97
C PHE A 46 9.16 9.22 4.41
N HIS A 47 10.37 8.65 4.37
CA HIS A 47 11.62 9.32 4.77
C HIS A 47 12.42 9.86 3.59
N ILE A 48 12.07 9.51 2.35
CA ILE A 48 12.67 10.08 1.15
C ILE A 48 12.12 11.52 0.97
N PRO A 49 12.92 12.56 0.72
CA PRO A 49 12.47 13.95 0.81
C PRO A 49 11.23 14.27 -0.04
N MET A 50 11.34 14.16 -1.37
CA MET A 50 10.22 14.47 -2.27
C MET A 50 9.10 13.42 -2.16
N TRP A 51 9.47 12.13 -2.14
CA TRP A 51 8.49 11.05 -2.13
C TRP A 51 7.69 10.98 -0.84
N GLY A 52 8.36 11.09 0.29
CA GLY A 52 7.74 11.07 1.61
C GLY A 52 6.85 12.28 1.86
N THR A 53 7.20 13.46 1.30
CA THR A 53 6.32 14.62 1.32
C THR A 53 5.02 14.33 0.56
N MET A 54 5.11 13.76 -0.66
CA MET A 54 3.93 13.35 -1.42
C MET A 54 3.09 12.31 -0.68
N CYS A 55 3.70 11.25 -0.13
CA CYS A 55 2.96 10.22 0.62
C CYS A 55 2.18 10.81 1.81
N ARG A 56 2.76 11.78 2.52
CA ARG A 56 2.08 12.45 3.65
C ARG A 56 0.97 13.38 3.17
N MET A 57 1.20 14.16 2.11
CA MET A 57 0.19 15.07 1.55
C MET A 57 -1.02 14.32 0.99
N LEU A 58 -0.80 13.14 0.39
CA LEU A 58 -1.84 12.26 -0.13
C LEU A 58 -2.47 11.36 0.95
N GLY A 59 -2.05 11.50 2.21
CA GLY A 59 -2.62 10.75 3.33
C GLY A 59 -2.37 9.24 3.30
N HIS A 60 -1.36 8.76 2.55
CA HIS A 60 -1.06 7.33 2.45
C HIS A 60 -0.64 6.73 3.80
N PHE A 61 -0.87 5.43 3.96
CA PHE A 61 -0.66 4.72 5.21
C PHE A 61 0.70 4.02 5.24
N PRO A 62 1.58 4.33 6.22
CA PRO A 62 2.84 3.62 6.38
C PRO A 62 2.62 2.20 6.94
N VAL A 63 3.39 1.26 6.42
CA VAL A 63 3.47 -0.13 6.85
C VAL A 63 4.82 -0.34 7.50
N PHE A 64 4.77 -0.72 8.78
CA PHE A 64 5.95 -0.93 9.61
C PHE A 64 6.29 -2.42 9.64
N SER A 65 7.23 -2.82 8.78
CA SER A 65 7.83 -4.16 8.83
C SER A 65 8.85 -4.26 9.95
N LYS A 66 8.92 -5.39 10.67
CA LYS A 66 10.01 -5.69 11.59
C LYS A 66 11.24 -6.12 10.80
N VAL A 67 11.95 -5.15 10.21
CA VAL A 67 13.26 -5.44 9.63
C VAL A 67 14.31 -5.35 10.75
N ASN A 68 14.86 -6.49 11.16
CA ASN A 68 16.09 -6.53 11.93
C ASN A 68 17.26 -6.19 10.99
N LYS A 69 17.89 -5.03 11.22
CA LYS A 69 19.12 -4.47 10.61
C LYS A 69 18.93 -3.46 9.46
N SER A 70 19.14 -2.20 9.82
CA SER A 70 20.02 -1.23 9.14
C SER A 70 20.30 -1.48 7.65
N GLY A 71 19.39 -1.06 6.78
CA GLY A 71 19.73 -0.61 5.43
C GLY A 71 19.91 0.89 5.48
N SER A 72 21.16 1.36 5.38
CA SER A 72 21.53 2.76 5.41
C SER A 72 20.67 3.60 4.46
N ILE A 73 20.26 4.77 4.95
CA ILE A 73 19.71 5.88 4.16
C ILE A 73 20.71 6.14 3.02
N GLY A 74 20.39 5.74 1.79
CA GLY A 74 21.28 6.04 0.66
C GLY A 74 21.12 5.18 -0.59
N ASP A 75 20.54 3.99 -0.52
CA ASP A 75 20.36 3.17 -1.72
C ASP A 75 18.88 2.96 -2.05
N PRO A 76 18.27 3.79 -2.92
CA PRO A 76 16.91 3.59 -3.42
C PRO A 76 16.74 2.28 -4.23
N LEU A 77 17.82 1.54 -4.49
CA LEU A 77 17.82 0.19 -5.06
C LEU A 77 17.99 -0.95 -4.03
N ALA A 78 18.35 -0.67 -2.77
CA ALA A 78 18.59 -1.68 -1.72
C ALA A 78 17.33 -2.10 -0.94
N ILE A 79 16.13 -1.93 -1.51
CA ILE A 79 14.98 -2.73 -1.08
C ILE A 79 15.30 -4.15 -1.53
N SER A 80 15.91 -4.94 -0.65
CA SER A 80 16.58 -6.19 -0.99
C SER A 80 15.58 -7.23 -1.48
N ALA A 81 15.94 -7.89 -2.58
CA ALA A 81 15.29 -9.11 -3.05
C ALA A 81 16.02 -10.32 -2.46
N ASP A 82 15.31 -11.45 -2.38
CA ASP A 82 15.86 -12.81 -2.25
C ASP A 82 16.08 -13.40 -0.83
N LYS A 83 15.31 -12.98 0.18
CA LYS A 83 15.13 -13.82 1.38
C LYS A 83 13.64 -13.97 1.68
N HIS A 84 13.27 -15.10 2.29
CA HIS A 84 12.08 -15.19 3.13
C HIS A 84 12.22 -14.09 4.20
N GLU A 85 11.92 -12.85 3.84
CA GLU A 85 11.87 -11.77 4.80
C GLU A 85 10.68 -12.11 5.70
N ASP A 86 10.95 -12.21 7.00
CA ASP A 86 9.90 -12.23 7.99
C ASP A 86 9.17 -10.89 7.89
N PHE A 87 8.14 -10.84 7.04
CA PHE A 87 7.20 -9.73 6.90
C PHE A 87 6.27 -9.62 8.11
N SER A 88 6.82 -9.88 9.28
CA SER A 88 6.17 -9.68 10.56
C SER A 88 6.03 -8.17 10.76
N LEU A 89 4.78 -7.71 10.84
CA LEU A 89 4.51 -6.30 11.09
C LEU A 89 4.81 -5.96 12.55
N ASP A 90 5.33 -4.77 12.79
CA ASP A 90 5.40 -4.21 14.14
C ASP A 90 3.99 -3.83 14.57
N ARG A 91 3.28 -4.79 15.19
CA ARG A 91 1.89 -4.63 15.63
C ARG A 91 1.69 -3.41 16.53
N LYS A 92 2.70 -3.00 17.31
CA LYS A 92 2.59 -1.83 18.19
C LYS A 92 2.52 -0.55 17.36
N LYS A 93 3.44 -0.38 16.41
CA LYS A 93 3.44 0.77 15.49
C LYS A 93 2.25 0.74 14.52
N GLN A 94 1.89 -0.46 14.05
CA GLN A 94 0.81 -0.64 13.09
C GLN A 94 -0.58 -0.38 13.70
N ALA A 95 -0.76 -0.54 15.02
CA ALA A 95 -2.07 -0.36 15.67
C ALA A 95 -2.68 1.04 15.45
N ALA A 96 -1.86 2.09 15.49
CA ALA A 96 -2.32 3.45 15.23
C ALA A 96 -2.77 3.62 13.76
N ILE A 97 -2.00 3.05 12.82
CA ILE A 97 -2.33 3.10 11.39
C ILE A 97 -3.60 2.31 11.08
N VAL A 98 -3.79 1.14 11.71
CA VAL A 98 -5.03 0.36 11.56
C VAL A 98 -6.26 1.18 11.97
N ARG A 99 -6.16 1.97 13.06
CA ARG A 99 -7.26 2.87 13.45
C ARG A 99 -7.52 3.96 12.42
N GLN A 100 -6.47 4.50 11.79
CA GLN A 100 -6.62 5.50 10.73
C GLN A 100 -7.22 4.91 9.46
N ILE A 101 -6.82 3.69 9.08
CA ILE A 101 -7.43 2.94 7.96
C ILE A 101 -8.91 2.68 8.26
N ASP A 102 -9.24 2.20 9.46
CA ASP A 102 -10.62 1.95 9.85
C ASP A 102 -11.46 3.23 9.82
N ALA A 103 -10.92 4.35 10.28
CA ALA A 103 -11.60 5.64 10.23
C ALA A 103 -11.79 6.15 8.80
N HIS A 104 -10.79 5.98 7.93
CA HIS A 104 -10.84 6.33 6.52
C HIS A 104 -11.94 5.58 5.78
N ILE A 105 -11.98 4.25 5.93
CA ILE A 105 -12.98 3.39 5.29
C ILE A 105 -14.38 3.71 5.83
N LYS A 106 -14.54 3.89 7.15
CA LYS A 106 -15.83 4.32 7.74
C LYS A 106 -16.29 5.69 7.26
N GLY A 107 -15.37 6.54 6.79
CA GLY A 107 -15.67 7.82 6.16
C GLY A 107 -16.04 7.73 4.68
N GLY A 108 -16.12 6.52 4.10
CA GLY A 108 -16.35 6.31 2.67
C GLY A 108 -15.09 6.38 1.81
N GLY A 109 -13.92 6.27 2.43
CA GLY A 109 -12.61 6.34 1.78
C GLY A 109 -12.21 5.03 1.12
N ASP A 110 -11.56 5.14 -0.05
CA ASP A 110 -11.16 4.00 -0.86
C ASP A 110 -9.73 3.54 -0.52
N ILE A 111 -9.44 2.24 -0.69
CA ILE A 111 -8.11 1.67 -0.40
C ILE A 111 -7.50 1.10 -1.66
N PHE A 112 -6.20 1.31 -1.82
CA PHE A 112 -5.42 0.70 -2.89
C PHE A 112 -4.34 -0.21 -2.32
N ILE A 113 -4.23 -1.44 -2.85
CA ILE A 113 -3.22 -2.41 -2.44
C ILE A 113 -2.49 -3.07 -3.61
N TYR A 114 -1.27 -3.51 -3.30
CA TYR A 114 -0.50 -4.47 -4.09
C TYR A 114 -0.41 -5.78 -3.30
N PRO A 115 -1.26 -6.79 -3.60
CA PRO A 115 -1.36 -8.00 -2.77
C PRO A 115 -0.09 -8.88 -2.83
N GLU A 116 0.77 -8.67 -3.83
CA GLU A 116 2.10 -9.29 -3.93
C GLU A 116 3.05 -8.80 -2.82
N GLY A 117 2.82 -7.59 -2.30
CA GLY A 117 3.62 -6.95 -1.25
C GLY A 117 5.06 -6.59 -1.64
N THR A 118 5.46 -6.81 -2.90
CA THR A 118 6.76 -6.46 -3.46
C THR A 118 6.66 -6.24 -4.97
N ILE A 119 7.56 -5.45 -5.52
CA ILE A 119 7.69 -5.24 -6.97
C ILE A 119 8.16 -6.52 -7.65
N ASN A 120 7.50 -6.90 -8.74
CA ASN A 120 7.97 -7.92 -9.68
C ASN A 120 9.17 -7.39 -10.48
N ARG A 121 10.36 -7.92 -10.19
CA ARG A 121 11.64 -7.47 -10.79
C ARG A 121 12.10 -8.31 -11.99
N SER A 122 11.25 -9.21 -12.49
CA SER A 122 11.57 -10.05 -13.66
C SER A 122 12.09 -9.23 -14.84
N ILE A 123 11.40 -8.12 -15.18
CA ILE A 123 11.82 -7.15 -16.22
C ILE A 123 13.22 -6.60 -15.96
N ARG A 124 13.51 -6.15 -14.73
CA ARG A 124 14.83 -5.60 -14.36
C ARG A 124 15.95 -6.64 -14.46
N ARG A 125 15.63 -7.93 -14.36
CA ARG A 125 16.58 -9.04 -14.47
C ARG A 125 16.73 -9.55 -15.91
N GLY A 126 16.11 -8.88 -16.90
CA GLY A 126 16.11 -9.33 -18.30
C GLY A 126 15.36 -10.65 -18.51
N LEU A 127 14.55 -11.05 -17.52
CA LEU A 127 13.74 -12.26 -17.57
C LEU A 127 12.36 -11.92 -18.14
N PRO A 128 11.74 -12.81 -18.93
CA PRO A 128 10.36 -12.62 -19.36
C PRO A 128 9.45 -12.50 -18.14
N VAL A 129 8.49 -11.56 -18.20
CA VAL A 129 7.43 -11.46 -17.20
C VAL A 129 6.48 -12.63 -17.44
N THR A 130 6.69 -13.72 -16.70
CA THR A 130 5.91 -14.95 -16.88
C THR A 130 4.58 -14.92 -16.12
N GLY A 131 4.30 -13.88 -15.32
CA GLY A 131 3.05 -13.74 -14.58
C GLY A 131 3.14 -12.82 -13.36
N LEU A 132 2.05 -12.82 -12.57
CA LEU A 132 1.97 -12.17 -11.26
C LEU A 132 2.80 -12.91 -10.21
N LEU A 133 3.34 -12.21 -9.21
CA LEU A 133 3.84 -12.90 -8.02
C LEU A 133 2.68 -13.44 -7.18
N PRO A 134 2.92 -14.42 -6.31
CA PRO A 134 1.89 -14.90 -5.38
C PRO A 134 1.37 -13.79 -4.47
N PHE A 135 0.06 -13.78 -4.26
CA PHE A 135 -0.57 -12.88 -3.30
C PHE A 135 -0.26 -13.33 -1.88
N ARG A 136 0.01 -12.36 -1.00
CA ARG A 136 0.35 -12.63 0.39
C ARG A 136 -0.88 -12.92 1.22
N PHE A 137 -0.72 -13.85 2.16
CA PHE A 137 -1.72 -14.10 3.17
C PHE A 137 -2.02 -12.82 3.95
N GLY A 138 -3.31 -12.51 4.11
CA GLY A 138 -3.78 -11.30 4.78
C GLY A 138 -3.83 -10.05 3.89
N GLY A 139 -3.38 -10.10 2.63
CA GLY A 139 -3.47 -8.96 1.70
C GLY A 139 -4.90 -8.42 1.51
N PHE A 140 -5.90 -9.31 1.59
CA PHE A 140 -7.32 -8.98 1.47
C PHE A 140 -8.06 -8.84 2.81
N SER A 141 -7.34 -8.87 3.95
CA SER A 141 -7.96 -8.85 5.28
C SER A 141 -8.77 -7.58 5.56
N ILE A 142 -8.35 -6.44 5.01
CA ILE A 142 -9.07 -5.17 5.14
C ILE A 142 -10.41 -5.23 4.39
N ALA A 143 -10.42 -5.73 3.15
CA ALA A 143 -11.65 -5.88 2.38
C ALA A 143 -12.62 -6.83 3.07
N ALA A 144 -12.13 -7.99 3.55
CA ALA A 144 -12.95 -8.95 4.27
C ALA A 144 -13.53 -8.38 5.58
N LYS A 145 -12.77 -7.55 6.30
CA LYS A 145 -13.21 -6.94 7.57
C LYS A 145 -14.30 -5.87 7.37
N HIS A 146 -14.20 -5.09 6.30
CA HIS A 146 -15.08 -3.94 6.04
C HIS A 146 -16.11 -4.21 4.94
N GLU A 147 -16.23 -5.46 4.48
CA GLU A 147 -17.16 -5.88 3.42
C GLU A 147 -17.03 -5.00 2.16
N MET A 148 -15.79 -4.63 1.82
CA MET A 148 -15.51 -3.77 0.67
C MET A 148 -15.79 -4.49 -0.65
N GLN A 149 -16.19 -3.71 -1.65
CA GLN A 149 -16.30 -4.18 -3.04
C GLN A 149 -14.94 -4.23 -3.74
#